data_AF-A0A6L3X5P9-F1
#
_entry.id   AF-A0A6L3X5P9-F1
#
_cell.length_a   1.000
_cell.length_b   1.000
_cell.length_c   1.000
_cell.angle_alpha   90.00
_cell.angle_beta   90.00
_cell.angle_gamma   90.00
#
_symmetry.space_group_name_H-M   'P 1'
#
loop_
_entity.id
_entity.type
_entity.pdbx_description
1 polymer ?
#
loop_
_entity_poly.entity_id
_entity_poly.type
_entity_poly.pdbx_seq_one_letter_code
_entity_poly.pdbx_strand_id
1 'polypeptide(L)'
;MNALWQKVNREMVAKILAELEYERTLRAEPVSADNWRISMGNACWQFRATRGIWGWLHIDPDTLTTTSGAAVEAENALLQLATVLEMSDAQTAEHMEDLYATLRGDMQLLQARETLDADALIHLDPDELQCLMRGHPKFIFNKGRRGWGLDALRLYAPEYRGRFRLH
;
A
#
# COMPACT_ATOMS: atom_id res chain seq x y z
N MET A 1 -0.36 -15.26 12.83
CA MET A 1 -0.44 -13.87 12.32
C MET A 1 -1.49 -13.83 11.22
N ASN A 2 -2.33 -12.80 11.15
CA ASN A 2 -3.47 -12.76 10.22
C ASN A 2 -2.97 -12.68 8.75
N ALA A 3 -3.35 -13.63 7.90
CA ALA A 3 -2.89 -13.70 6.50
C ALA A 3 -3.28 -12.46 5.67
N LEU A 4 -4.46 -11.87 5.94
CA LEU A 4 -4.89 -10.63 5.29
C LEU A 4 -3.97 -9.46 5.65
N TRP A 5 -3.59 -9.36 6.93
CA TRP A 5 -2.68 -8.30 7.41
C TRP A 5 -1.32 -8.38 6.73
N GLN A 6 -0.76 -9.59 6.63
CA GLN A 6 0.52 -9.81 5.97
C GLN A 6 0.45 -9.45 4.48
N LYS A 7 -0.64 -9.82 3.81
CA LYS A 7 -0.84 -9.51 2.39
C LYS A 7 -0.89 -8.01 2.13
N VAL A 8 -1.73 -7.26 2.87
CA VAL A 8 -1.83 -5.80 2.67
C VAL A 8 -0.53 -5.07 2.98
N ASN A 9 0.24 -5.52 3.98
CA ASN A 9 1.54 -4.91 4.29
C ASN A 9 2.56 -5.15 3.17
N ARG A 10 2.63 -6.36 2.62
CA ARG A 10 3.51 -6.66 1.49
C ARG A 10 3.13 -5.85 0.25
N GLU A 11 1.84 -5.79 -0.09
CA GLU A 11 1.35 -4.98 -1.21
C GLU A 11 1.66 -3.48 -1.01
N MET A 12 1.49 -2.97 0.21
CA MET A 12 1.80 -1.58 0.55
C MET A 12 3.29 -1.27 0.47
N VAL A 13 4.16 -2.13 1.00
CA VAL A 13 5.62 -1.98 0.91
C VAL A 13 6.07 -2.03 -0.55
N ALA A 14 5.54 -2.97 -1.35
CA ALA A 14 5.83 -3.02 -2.78
C ALA A 14 5.45 -1.72 -3.49
N LYS A 15 4.27 -1.16 -3.19
CA LYS A 15 3.82 0.13 -3.74
C LYS A 15 4.71 1.29 -3.32
N ILE A 16 5.07 1.37 -2.03
CA ILE A 16 6.00 2.37 -1.50
C ILE A 16 7.31 2.36 -2.29
N LEU A 17 7.92 1.18 -2.41
CA LEU A 17 9.22 1.01 -3.04
C LEU A 17 9.16 1.32 -4.54
N ALA A 18 8.15 0.81 -5.26
CA ALA A 18 8.01 1.01 -6.69
C ALA A 18 7.71 2.48 -7.06
N GLU A 19 6.76 3.12 -6.37
CA GLU A 19 6.39 4.51 -6.65
C GLU A 19 7.53 5.49 -6.32
N LEU A 20 8.21 5.32 -5.19
CA LEU A 20 9.30 6.23 -4.80
C LEU A 20 10.59 5.98 -5.58
N GLU A 21 10.82 4.76 -6.07
CA GLU A 21 11.91 4.50 -7.01
C GLU A 21 11.64 5.16 -8.37
N TYR A 22 10.40 5.09 -8.84
CA TYR A 22 9.98 5.75 -10.07
C TYR A 22 10.11 7.28 -9.99
N GLU A 23 9.76 7.86 -8.85
CA GLU A 23 9.97 9.29 -8.54
C GLU A 23 11.43 9.65 -8.23
N ARG A 24 12.37 8.69 -8.34
CA ARG A 24 13.81 8.87 -8.06
C ARG A 24 14.13 9.33 -6.64
N THR A 25 13.17 9.17 -5.73
CA THR A 25 13.35 9.39 -4.30
C THR A 25 14.14 8.23 -3.69
N LEU A 26 13.84 7.01 -4.15
CA LEU A 26 14.60 5.80 -3.87
C LEU A 26 15.35 5.35 -5.12
N ARG A 27 16.35 4.49 -4.93
CA ARG A 27 17.12 3.91 -6.03
C ARG A 27 17.18 2.40 -5.86
N ALA A 28 16.72 1.67 -6.87
CA ALA A 28 16.88 0.24 -6.93
C ALA A 28 18.23 -0.13 -7.57
N GLU A 29 18.90 -1.09 -6.95
CA GLU A 29 20.16 -1.67 -7.42
C GLU A 29 19.93 -3.14 -7.79
N PRO A 30 20.33 -3.58 -9.00
CA PRO A 30 20.21 -4.98 -9.38
C PRO A 30 21.20 -5.84 -8.58
N VAL A 31 20.70 -6.93 -8.00
CA VAL A 31 21.50 -7.97 -7.33
C VAL A 31 21.77 -9.14 -8.29
N SER A 32 20.78 -9.47 -9.13
CA SER A 32 20.88 -10.42 -10.25
C SER A 32 19.87 -10.02 -11.34
N ALA A 33 19.66 -10.85 -12.36
CA ALA A 33 18.75 -10.56 -13.48
C ALA A 33 17.37 -10.05 -13.04
N ASP A 34 16.73 -10.75 -12.09
CA ASP A 34 15.36 -10.41 -11.66
C ASP A 34 15.29 -9.97 -10.19
N ASN A 35 16.42 -9.94 -9.46
CA ASN A 35 16.46 -9.54 -8.06
C ASN A 35 17.01 -8.14 -7.91
N TRP A 36 16.33 -7.35 -7.10
CA TRP A 36 16.64 -5.95 -6.86
C TRP A 36 16.76 -5.70 -5.37
N ARG A 37 17.43 -4.60 -5.04
CA ARG A 37 17.61 -4.10 -3.69
C ARG A 37 17.33 -2.61 -3.63
N ILE A 38 16.66 -2.16 -2.58
CA ILE A 38 16.54 -0.74 -2.23
C ILE A 38 17.02 -0.56 -0.79
N SER A 39 17.92 0.41 -0.59
CA SER A 39 18.43 0.79 0.73
C SER A 39 17.74 2.08 1.20
N MET A 40 17.26 2.08 2.44
CA MET A 40 16.66 3.23 3.12
C MET A 40 17.35 3.42 4.47
N GLY A 41 18.34 4.31 4.52
CA GLY A 41 19.20 4.45 5.70
C GLY A 41 19.96 3.15 6.01
N ASN A 42 19.73 2.60 7.20
CA ASN A 42 20.30 1.31 7.64
C ASN A 42 19.48 0.08 7.22
N ALA A 43 18.30 0.28 6.64
CA ALA A 43 17.42 -0.79 6.19
C ALA A 43 17.66 -1.12 4.73
N CYS A 44 17.50 -2.39 4.39
CA CYS A 44 17.76 -2.89 3.05
C CYS A 44 16.71 -3.93 2.67
N TRP A 45 15.91 -3.59 1.66
CA TRP A 45 14.82 -4.39 1.11
C TRP A 45 15.29 -5.13 -0.13
N GLN A 46 14.95 -6.40 -0.23
CA GLN A 46 15.23 -7.24 -1.40
C GLN A 46 13.94 -7.85 -1.93
N PHE A 47 13.82 -7.91 -3.24
CA PHE A 47 12.61 -8.39 -3.92
C PHE A 47 12.92 -8.77 -5.36
N ARG A 48 12.02 -9.55 -5.97
CA ARG A 48 11.99 -9.74 -7.42
C ARG A 48 11.12 -8.67 -8.07
N ALA A 49 11.56 -8.18 -9.23
CA ALA A 49 10.78 -7.23 -10.01
C ALA A 49 11.16 -7.25 -11.49
N THR A 50 10.18 -6.87 -12.32
CA THR A 50 10.39 -6.57 -13.74
C THR A 50 10.25 -5.07 -13.96
N ARG A 51 11.24 -4.44 -14.61
CA ARG A 51 11.13 -3.02 -14.99
C ARG A 51 10.31 -2.88 -16.27
N GLY A 52 9.20 -2.16 -16.19
CA GLY A 52 8.34 -1.89 -17.35
C GLY A 52 8.95 -0.86 -18.31
N ILE A 53 8.31 -0.69 -19.48
CA ILE A 53 8.77 0.25 -20.52
C ILE A 53 8.81 1.72 -20.04
N TRP A 54 7.95 2.07 -19.09
CA TRP A 54 7.93 3.40 -18.49
C TRP A 54 9.04 3.61 -17.46
N GLY A 55 9.75 2.55 -17.08
CA GLY A 55 10.76 2.57 -16.03
C GLY A 55 10.23 2.21 -14.63
N TRP A 56 8.92 2.00 -14.45
CA TRP A 56 8.34 1.58 -13.17
C TRP A 56 8.65 0.10 -12.86
N LEU A 57 8.92 -0.22 -11.59
CA LEU A 57 9.20 -1.58 -11.13
C LEU A 57 7.90 -2.31 -10.77
N HIS A 58 7.61 -3.39 -11.48
CA HIS A 58 6.57 -4.34 -11.11
C HIS A 58 7.14 -5.32 -10.07
N ILE A 59 7.04 -4.97 -8.79
CA ILE A 59 7.54 -5.76 -7.65
C ILE A 59 6.59 -6.91 -7.33
N ASP A 60 7.14 -8.11 -7.13
CA ASP A 60 6.42 -9.28 -6.58
C ASP A 60 6.40 -9.21 -5.03
N PRO A 61 5.25 -8.90 -4.40
CA PRO A 61 5.18 -8.66 -2.95
C PRO A 61 5.53 -9.88 -2.08
N ASP A 62 5.35 -11.09 -2.62
CA ASP A 62 5.63 -12.33 -1.87
C ASP A 62 7.13 -12.58 -1.71
N THR A 63 7.94 -11.92 -2.54
CA THR A 63 9.41 -12.03 -2.51
C THR A 63 10.07 -10.97 -1.64
N LEU A 64 9.30 -10.01 -1.12
CA LEU A 64 9.82 -8.97 -0.24
C LEU A 64 10.43 -9.59 1.01
N THR A 65 11.69 -9.21 1.25
CA THR A 65 12.43 -9.55 2.46
C THR A 65 13.23 -8.34 2.93
N THR A 66 13.46 -8.27 4.24
CA THR A 66 14.43 -7.34 4.81
C THR A 66 15.74 -8.08 5.06
N THR A 67 16.87 -7.42 4.87
CA THR A 67 18.19 -8.03 5.12
C THR A 67 18.38 -8.39 6.60
N SER A 68 17.65 -7.71 7.49
CA SER A 68 17.59 -8.04 8.92
C SER A 68 16.79 -9.31 9.26
N GLY A 69 16.02 -9.86 8.31
CA GLY A 69 15.09 -10.95 8.55
C GLY A 69 13.81 -10.55 9.30
N ALA A 70 13.63 -9.25 9.62
CA ALA A 70 12.41 -8.72 10.21
C ALA A 70 11.20 -8.88 9.27
N ALA A 71 10.01 -8.90 9.88
CA ALA A 71 8.74 -8.98 9.16
C ALA A 71 8.55 -7.78 8.21
N VAL A 72 7.89 -8.05 7.08
CA VAL A 72 7.51 -7.02 6.10
C VAL A 72 6.28 -6.29 6.61
N GLU A 73 6.51 -5.13 7.22
CA GLU A 73 5.47 -4.24 7.75
C GLU A 73 5.62 -2.85 7.13
N ALA A 74 4.52 -2.27 6.68
CA ALA A 74 4.51 -0.96 6.02
C ALA A 74 4.86 0.19 6.97
N GLU A 75 4.55 0.05 8.27
CA GLU A 75 4.97 1.00 9.30
C GLU A 75 6.50 1.10 9.36
N ASN A 76 7.21 -0.02 9.33
CA ASN A 76 8.67 -0.03 9.33
C ASN A 76 9.24 0.68 8.10
N ALA A 77 8.63 0.46 6.92
CA ALA A 77 9.02 1.16 5.71
C ALA A 77 8.76 2.68 5.81
N LEU A 78 7.64 3.11 6.39
CA LEU A 78 7.33 4.53 6.63
C LEU A 78 8.34 5.17 7.60
N LEU A 79 8.71 4.51 8.69
CA LEU A 79 9.70 5.04 9.64
C LEU A 79 11.09 5.17 9.01
N GLN A 80 11.48 4.22 8.17
CA GLN A 80 12.72 4.31 7.40
C GLN A 80 12.67 5.46 6.38
N LEU A 81 11.54 5.64 5.70
CA LEU A 81 11.31 6.76 4.80
C LEU A 81 11.31 8.11 5.50
N ALA A 82 10.73 8.21 6.69
CA ALA A 82 10.75 9.44 7.48
C ALA A 82 12.17 9.93 7.73
N THR A 83 13.11 8.99 7.93
CA THR A 83 14.55 9.31 8.03
C THR A 83 15.13 9.77 6.69
N VAL A 84 14.82 9.07 5.59
CA VAL A 84 15.32 9.41 4.23
C VAL A 84 14.78 10.75 3.74
N LEU A 85 13.54 11.10 4.09
CA LEU A 85 12.83 12.29 3.66
C LEU A 85 12.91 13.45 4.67
N GLU A 86 13.66 13.28 5.76
CA GLU A 86 13.80 14.26 6.84
C GLU A 86 12.44 14.75 7.38
N MET A 87 11.49 13.83 7.51
CA MET A 87 10.15 14.14 8.02
C MET A 87 10.21 14.44 9.52
N SER A 88 9.52 15.50 9.93
CA SER A 88 9.27 15.76 11.36
C SER A 88 8.40 14.68 12.00
N ASP A 89 8.42 14.60 13.34
CA ASP A 89 7.56 13.69 14.10
C ASP A 89 6.07 13.91 13.79
N ALA A 90 5.65 15.16 13.61
CA ALA A 90 4.27 15.50 13.27
C ALA A 90 3.89 14.99 11.87
N GLN A 91 4.75 15.17 10.86
CA GLN A 91 4.50 14.64 9.51
C GLN A 91 4.46 13.11 9.51
N THR A 92 5.36 12.48 10.27
CA THR A 92 5.40 11.02 10.42
C THR A 92 4.12 10.49 11.07
N ALA A 93 3.63 11.15 12.11
CA ALA A 93 2.39 10.79 12.78
C ALA A 93 1.17 10.93 11.85
N GLU A 94 1.07 12.02 11.09
CA GLU A 94 -0.01 12.22 10.11
C GLU A 94 0.01 11.14 9.03
N HIS A 95 1.18 10.80 8.49
CA HIS A 95 1.31 9.72 7.52
C HIS A 95 1.08 8.32 8.11
N MET A 96 1.29 8.13 9.40
CA MET A 96 0.95 6.89 10.09
C MET A 96 -0.57 6.69 10.13
N GLU A 97 -1.34 7.75 10.40
CA GLU A 97 -2.80 7.70 10.33
C GLU A 97 -3.28 7.37 8.90
N ASP A 98 -2.71 8.03 7.89
CA ASP A 98 -3.06 7.77 6.49
C ASP A 98 -2.70 6.34 6.04
N LEU A 99 -1.54 5.84 6.47
CA LEU A 99 -1.09 4.47 6.23
C LEU A 99 -2.11 3.47 6.81
N TYR A 100 -2.45 3.62 8.09
CA TYR A 100 -3.36 2.68 8.75
C TYR A 100 -4.79 2.77 8.20
N ALA A 101 -5.26 3.96 7.83
CA ALA A 101 -6.53 4.11 7.12
C ALA A 101 -6.51 3.34 5.79
N THR A 102 -5.40 3.43 5.06
CA THR A 102 -5.22 2.74 3.78
C THR A 102 -5.15 1.23 3.94
N LEU A 103 -4.34 0.71 4.87
CA LEU A 103 -4.25 -0.73 5.14
C LEU A 103 -5.60 -1.33 5.55
N ARG A 104 -6.41 -0.61 6.33
CA ARG A 104 -7.75 -1.05 6.72
C ARG A 104 -8.72 -1.06 5.54
N GLY A 105 -8.68 -0.05 4.68
CA GLY A 105 -9.45 -0.02 3.44
C GLY A 105 -9.05 -1.16 2.49
N ASP A 106 -7.75 -1.44 2.38
CA ASP A 106 -7.25 -2.55 1.56
C ASP A 106 -7.66 -3.92 2.11
N MET A 107 -7.64 -4.11 3.44
CA MET A 107 -8.18 -5.32 4.06
C MET A 107 -9.67 -5.49 3.78
N GLN A 108 -10.45 -4.41 3.91
CA GLN A 108 -11.88 -4.40 3.60
C GLN A 108 -12.13 -4.80 2.14
N LEU A 109 -11.36 -4.25 1.20
CA LEU A 109 -11.47 -4.59 -0.23
C LEU A 109 -11.09 -6.05 -0.52
N LEU A 110 -10.03 -6.56 0.10
CA LEU A 110 -9.62 -7.96 -0.06
C LEU A 110 -10.72 -8.91 0.44
N GLN A 111 -11.32 -8.62 1.59
CA GLN A 111 -12.42 -9.42 2.16
C GLN A 111 -13.68 -9.32 1.29
N ALA A 112 -14.07 -8.11 0.88
CA ALA A 112 -15.27 -7.90 0.06
C ALA A 112 -15.18 -8.55 -1.34
N ARG A 113 -13.96 -8.86 -1.80
CA ARG A 113 -13.68 -9.45 -3.12
C ARG A 113 -13.22 -10.90 -3.05
N GLU A 114 -13.18 -11.52 -1.87
CA GLU A 114 -12.57 -12.84 -1.66
C GLU A 114 -13.15 -13.91 -2.61
N THR A 115 -14.46 -13.86 -2.88
CA THR A 115 -15.18 -14.82 -3.72
C THR A 115 -15.47 -14.30 -5.13
N LEU A 116 -14.93 -13.14 -5.51
CA LEU A 116 -15.23 -12.48 -6.78
C LEU A 116 -14.02 -12.56 -7.71
N ASP A 117 -14.19 -13.27 -8.83
CA ASP A 117 -13.24 -13.24 -9.93
C ASP A 117 -13.49 -12.05 -10.87
N ALA A 118 -12.73 -11.95 -11.95
CA ALA A 118 -12.83 -10.84 -12.89
C ALA A 118 -14.20 -10.79 -13.61
N ASP A 119 -14.80 -11.94 -13.90
CA ASP A 119 -16.10 -12.04 -14.60
C ASP A 119 -17.24 -11.63 -13.66
N ALA A 120 -17.22 -12.09 -12.42
CA ALA A 120 -18.18 -11.68 -11.40
C ALA A 120 -18.13 -10.17 -11.14
N LEU A 121 -16.94 -9.56 -11.12
CA LEU A 121 -16.77 -8.12 -10.87
C LEU A 121 -17.43 -7.25 -11.95
N ILE A 122 -17.35 -7.61 -13.23
CA ILE A 122 -17.94 -6.81 -14.33
C ILE A 122 -19.47 -6.92 -14.40
N HIS A 123 -20.05 -7.89 -13.68
CA HIS A 123 -21.49 -8.09 -13.58
C HIS A 123 -22.13 -7.47 -12.33
N LEU A 124 -21.33 -6.84 -11.46
CA LEU A 124 -21.87 -6.08 -10.33
C LEU A 124 -22.63 -4.84 -10.79
N ASP A 125 -23.51 -4.37 -9.92
CA ASP A 125 -24.08 -3.02 -10.04
C ASP A 125 -22.94 -1.99 -10.16
N PRO A 126 -23.04 -0.99 -11.06
CA PRO A 126 -21.97 -0.03 -11.28
C PRO A 126 -21.51 0.71 -10.02
N ASP A 127 -22.43 1.05 -9.11
CA ASP A 127 -22.10 1.76 -7.87
C ASP A 127 -21.36 0.83 -6.88
N GLU A 128 -21.76 -0.44 -6.83
CA GLU A 128 -21.06 -1.46 -6.04
C GLU A 128 -19.64 -1.71 -6.59
N LEU A 129 -19.49 -1.84 -7.91
CA LEU A 129 -18.18 -2.00 -8.55
C LEU A 129 -17.27 -0.81 -8.25
N GLN A 130 -17.80 0.42 -8.34
CA GLN A 130 -17.05 1.63 -8.04
C GLN A 130 -16.51 1.62 -6.61
N CYS A 131 -17.29 1.14 -5.64
CA CYS A 131 -16.85 1.03 -4.25
C CYS A 131 -15.73 -0.01 -4.04
N LEU A 132 -15.61 -1.00 -4.93
CA LEU A 132 -14.61 -2.08 -4.84
C LEU A 132 -13.30 -1.79 -5.58
N MET A 133 -13.15 -0.58 -6.13
CA MET A 133 -11.92 -0.14 -6.79
C MET A 133 -10.78 0.06 -5.78
N ARG A 134 -9.53 -0.19 -6.22
CA ARG A 134 -8.33 -0.06 -5.37
C ARG A 134 -7.99 1.39 -4.96
N GLY A 135 -8.64 2.38 -5.57
CA GLY A 135 -8.34 3.81 -5.38
C GLY A 135 -7.23 4.31 -6.30
N HIS A 136 -6.63 5.45 -5.94
CA HIS A 136 -5.61 6.10 -6.77
C HIS A 136 -4.35 5.24 -6.93
N PRO A 137 -3.83 5.01 -8.15
CA PRO A 137 -2.70 4.10 -8.36
C PRO A 137 -1.36 4.69 -7.87
N LYS A 138 -1.15 6.00 -8.03
CA LYS A 138 0.10 6.70 -7.68
C LYS A 138 0.30 6.98 -6.18
N PHE A 139 -0.63 7.72 -5.55
CA PHE A 139 -0.50 8.05 -4.14
C PHE A 139 -0.45 6.78 -3.30
N ILE A 140 0.55 6.66 -2.45
CA ILE A 140 0.81 5.45 -1.67
C ILE A 140 -0.35 5.21 -0.70
N PHE A 141 -0.58 6.14 0.22
CA PHE A 141 -1.67 6.11 1.21
C PHE A 141 -2.97 6.69 0.62
N ASN A 142 -3.52 6.00 -0.38
CA ASN A 142 -4.61 6.51 -1.21
C ASN A 142 -6.00 6.52 -0.55
N LYS A 143 -6.12 6.13 0.72
CA LYS A 143 -7.37 6.18 1.50
C LYS A 143 -7.20 6.94 2.82
N GLY A 144 -6.07 7.61 3.00
CA GLY A 144 -5.86 8.58 4.07
C GLY A 144 -6.83 9.75 3.95
N ARG A 145 -7.48 10.10 5.06
CA ARG A 145 -8.50 11.16 5.14
C ARG A 145 -8.32 11.86 6.48
N ARG A 146 -7.59 12.98 6.50
CA ARG A 146 -7.24 13.69 7.73
C ARG A 146 -8.45 13.93 8.63
N GLY A 147 -8.32 13.55 9.91
CA GLY A 147 -9.37 13.70 10.92
C GLY A 147 -10.46 12.63 10.87
N TRP A 148 -10.43 11.68 9.93
CA TRP A 148 -11.38 10.57 9.90
C TRP A 148 -10.87 9.39 10.74
N GLY A 149 -11.49 9.18 11.89
CA GLY A 149 -11.32 7.97 12.67
C GLY A 149 -12.00 6.75 12.03
N LEU A 150 -11.92 5.60 12.73
CA LEU A 150 -12.48 4.33 12.24
C LEU A 150 -13.97 4.39 11.93
N ASP A 151 -14.75 5.07 12.78
CA ASP A 151 -16.20 5.15 12.61
C ASP A 151 -16.57 5.99 11.38
N ALA A 152 -15.85 7.08 11.15
CA ALA A 152 -16.04 7.93 9.97
C ALA A 152 -15.69 7.17 8.68
N LEU A 153 -14.56 6.44 8.66
CA LEU A 153 -14.19 5.61 7.52
C LEU A 153 -15.26 4.56 7.22
N ARG A 154 -15.71 3.81 8.23
CA ARG A 154 -16.72 2.76 8.04
C ARG A 154 -18.05 3.29 7.54
N LEU A 155 -18.46 4.46 8.02
CA LEU A 155 -19.77 5.03 7.70
C LEU A 155 -19.78 5.75 6.35
N TYR A 156 -18.68 6.41 5.98
CA TYR A 156 -18.68 7.37 4.87
C TYR A 156 -17.66 7.07 3.77
N ALA A 157 -16.65 6.22 3.99
CA ALA A 157 -15.67 5.94 2.94
C ALA A 157 -16.21 4.89 1.94
N PRO A 158 -16.03 5.10 0.62
CA PRO A 158 -16.63 4.26 -0.42
C PRO A 158 -16.23 2.79 -0.31
N GLU A 159 -14.99 2.48 0.08
CA GLU A 159 -14.50 1.12 0.24
C GLU A 159 -15.29 0.28 1.29
N TYR A 160 -16.08 0.93 2.16
CA TYR A 160 -16.97 0.28 3.13
C TYR A 160 -18.43 0.21 2.69
N ARG A 161 -18.82 0.85 1.58
CA ARG A 161 -20.19 0.84 1.01
C ARG A 161 -21.27 1.31 1.98
N GLY A 162 -20.92 2.25 2.87
CA GLY A 162 -21.86 2.85 3.81
C GLY A 162 -22.96 3.66 3.09
N ARG A 163 -24.17 3.68 3.66
CA ARG A 163 -25.28 4.53 3.21
C ARG A 163 -25.71 5.43 4.37
N PHE A 164 -25.95 6.70 4.08
CA PHE A 164 -26.29 7.71 5.09
C PHE A 164 -27.32 8.70 4.54
N ARG A 165 -27.97 9.45 5.43
CA ARG A 165 -28.87 10.55 5.07
C ARG A 165 -28.11 11.87 5.20
N LEU A 166 -28.43 12.83 4.35
CA LEU A 166 -27.98 14.21 4.54
C LEU A 166 -28.71 14.84 5.72
N HIS A 167 -28.05 15.79 6.38
CA HIS A 167 -28.61 16.55 7.50
C HIS A 167 -29.69 17.55 7.04
#